data_AF-A0A917WV32-F1
#
_entry.id   AF-A0A917WV32-F1
#
_cell.length_a   1.000
_cell.length_b   1.000
_cell.length_c   1.000
_cell.angle_alpha   90.00
_cell.angle_beta   90.00
_cell.angle_gamma   90.00
#
_symmetry.space_group_name_H-M   'P 1'
#
loop_
_entity.id
_entity.type
_entity.pdbx_description
1 polymer ?
#
loop_
_entity_poly.entity_id
_entity_poly.type
_entity_poly.pdbx_seq_one_letter_code
_entity_poly.pdbx_strand_id
1 'polypeptide(L)'
;MELLGGIRHVEHAIQTPVWDPAWRPRVSRAVAQLRVAFAEHVDQTEGPGGLYAGVLGDAPRLARHLSGLVDDHETVRSALDELSGRLDHGEADALRWEAAQLIQAVWEHRQRGADLLYEAYETDLGGET
;
A
#
# COMPACT_ATOMS: atom_id res chain seq x y z
N MET A 1 2.16 -12.02 4.02
CA MET A 1 0.67 -11.85 4.00
C MET A 1 0.37 -11.04 2.77
N GLU A 2 -0.60 -11.39 1.93
CA GLU A 2 -0.90 -10.58 0.73
C GLU A 2 -1.41 -9.18 1.12
N LEU A 3 -1.03 -8.15 0.36
CA LEU A 3 -1.26 -6.73 0.70
C LEU A 3 -2.74 -6.43 0.98
N LEU A 4 -3.67 -6.93 0.15
CA LEU A 4 -5.10 -6.74 0.38
C LEU A 4 -5.58 -7.39 1.68
N GLY A 5 -4.97 -8.52 2.07
CA GLY A 5 -5.19 -9.13 3.37
C GLY A 5 -4.80 -8.20 4.52
N GLY A 6 -3.65 -7.53 4.40
CA GLY A 6 -3.19 -6.53 5.37
C GLY A 6 -4.15 -5.34 5.50
N ILE A 7 -4.59 -4.79 4.37
CA ILE A 7 -5.54 -3.66 4.33
C ILE A 7 -6.84 -4.03 5.04
N ARG A 8 -7.45 -5.18 4.68
CA ARG A 8 -8.70 -5.63 5.28
C ARG A 8 -8.60 -5.86 6.79
N HIS A 9 -7.45 -6.30 7.30
CA HIS A 9 -7.26 -6.44 8.74
C HIS A 9 -7.25 -5.09 9.46
N VAL A 10 -6.64 -4.07 8.87
CA VAL A 10 -6.67 -2.72 9.46
C VAL A 10 -8.08 -2.14 9.38
N GLU A 11 -8.75 -2.24 8.23
CA GLU A 11 -10.15 -1.78 8.04
C GLU A 11 -11.07 -2.38 9.11
N HIS A 12 -11.01 -3.70 9.29
CA HIS A 12 -11.82 -4.39 10.28
C HIS A 12 -11.46 -3.98 11.72
N ALA A 13 -10.18 -3.80 12.03
CA ALA A 13 -9.75 -3.38 13.36
C ALA A 13 -10.28 -1.97 13.71
N ILE A 14 -10.18 -1.01 12.78
CA ILE A 14 -10.56 0.39 13.05
C ILE A 14 -12.07 0.62 13.12
N GLN A 15 -12.86 -0.28 12.51
CA GLN A 15 -14.33 -0.31 12.60
C GLN A 15 -14.84 -0.77 13.97
N THR A 16 -13.98 -1.36 14.81
CA THR A 16 -14.37 -1.69 16.18
C THR A 16 -14.46 -0.44 17.06
N PRO A 17 -15.28 -0.42 18.13
CA PRO A 17 -15.44 0.76 18.98
C PRO A 17 -14.15 1.13 19.73
N VAL A 18 -13.75 2.40 19.73
CA VAL A 18 -12.51 2.86 20.40
C VAL A 18 -12.50 2.67 21.92
N TRP A 19 -13.67 2.60 22.55
CA TRP A 19 -13.79 2.38 23.99
C TRP A 19 -13.54 0.91 24.38
N ASP A 20 -13.50 -0.02 23.42
CA ASP A 20 -13.11 -1.40 23.69
C ASP A 20 -11.61 -1.43 24.07
N PRO A 21 -11.22 -1.92 25.27
CA PRO A 21 -9.83 -2.03 25.68
C PRO A 21 -8.95 -2.82 24.70
N ALA A 22 -9.53 -3.72 23.92
CA ALA A 22 -8.83 -4.49 22.90
C ALA A 22 -8.71 -3.76 21.55
N TRP A 23 -9.32 -2.58 21.37
CA TRP A 23 -9.22 -1.78 20.14
C TRP A 23 -7.76 -1.49 19.78
N ARG A 24 -6.99 -0.89 20.70
CA ARG A 24 -5.60 -0.49 20.45
C ARG A 24 -4.69 -1.69 20.17
N PRO A 25 -4.72 -2.79 20.95
CA PRO A 25 -3.99 -4.02 20.59
C PRO A 25 -4.36 -4.60 19.22
N ARG A 26 -5.65 -4.58 18.83
CA ARG A 26 -6.09 -5.07 17.52
C ARG A 26 -5.55 -4.21 16.37
N VAL A 27 -5.69 -2.88 16.48
CA VAL A 27 -5.16 -1.95 15.47
C VAL A 27 -3.64 -2.06 15.38
N SER A 28 -2.94 -2.13 16.52
CA SER A 28 -1.48 -2.28 16.55
C SER A 28 -1.01 -3.55 15.83
N ARG A 29 -1.68 -4.69 16.10
CA ARG A 29 -1.39 -5.95 15.41
C ARG A 29 -1.67 -5.85 13.90
N ALA A 30 -2.80 -5.25 13.52
CA ALA A 30 -3.18 -5.13 12.11
C ALA A 30 -2.21 -4.22 11.35
N VAL A 31 -1.80 -3.08 11.92
CA VAL A 31 -0.80 -2.17 11.32
C VAL A 31 0.56 -2.86 11.19
N ALA A 32 1.00 -3.60 12.21
CA ALA A 32 2.24 -4.37 12.13
C ALA A 32 2.20 -5.43 11.00
N GLN A 33 1.07 -6.11 10.82
CA GLN A 33 0.87 -7.06 9.73
C GLN A 33 0.85 -6.38 8.36
N LEU A 34 0.18 -5.23 8.23
CA LEU A 34 0.18 -4.43 7.00
C LEU A 34 1.59 -3.95 6.66
N ARG A 35 2.39 -3.52 7.64
CA ARG A 35 3.78 -3.09 7.43
C ARG A 35 4.64 -4.20 6.81
N VAL A 36 4.50 -5.43 7.31
CA VAL A 36 5.20 -6.59 6.73
C VAL A 36 4.71 -6.88 5.32
N ALA A 37 3.39 -6.93 5.10
CA ALA A 37 2.80 -7.17 3.78
C ALA A 37 3.20 -6.09 2.76
N PHE A 38 3.30 -4.84 3.21
CA PHE A 38 3.70 -3.72 2.37
C PHE A 38 5.18 -3.79 1.99
N ALA A 39 6.06 -4.15 2.94
CA ALA A 39 7.47 -4.38 2.63
C ALA A 39 7.66 -5.53 1.62
N GLU A 40 6.91 -6.64 1.78
CA GLU A 40 6.87 -7.73 0.80
C GLU A 40 6.40 -7.25 -0.58
N HIS A 41 5.39 -6.36 -0.62
CA HIS A 41 4.88 -5.78 -1.88
C HIS A 41 5.91 -4.88 -2.57
N VAL A 42 6.62 -4.04 -1.81
CA VAL A 42 7.70 -3.18 -2.35
C VAL A 42 8.82 -4.04 -2.91
N ASP A 43 9.25 -5.09 -2.21
CA ASP A 43 10.28 -6.01 -2.72
C ASP A 43 9.86 -6.71 -4.03
N GLN A 44 8.61 -7.17 -4.12
CA GLN A 44 8.07 -7.80 -5.34
C GLN A 44 7.98 -6.83 -6.53
N THR A 45 7.77 -5.54 -6.28
CA THR A 45 7.58 -4.54 -7.34
C THR A 45 8.89 -3.87 -7.75
N GLU A 46 9.72 -3.46 -6.79
CA GLU A 46 10.95 -2.68 -6.99
C GLU A 46 12.24 -3.47 -6.82
N GLY A 47 12.18 -4.67 -6.23
CA GLY A 47 13.37 -5.47 -5.95
C GLY A 47 14.13 -5.88 -7.22
N PRO A 48 15.29 -6.53 -7.09
CA PRO A 48 16.05 -7.02 -8.24
C PRO A 48 15.22 -7.99 -9.09
N GLY A 49 14.89 -7.59 -10.31
CA GLY A 49 13.98 -8.37 -11.17
C GLY A 49 12.50 -8.28 -10.77
N GLY A 50 12.15 -7.31 -9.93
CA GLY A 50 10.77 -6.99 -9.57
C GLY A 50 9.96 -6.50 -10.77
N LEU A 51 8.64 -6.46 -10.58
CA LEU A 51 7.68 -6.19 -11.64
C LEU A 51 7.98 -4.91 -12.44
N TYR A 52 8.42 -3.83 -11.76
CA TYR A 52 8.70 -2.55 -12.43
C TYR A 52 9.90 -2.62 -13.37
N ALA A 53 10.89 -3.47 -13.10
CA ALA A 53 12.02 -3.67 -14.00
C ALA A 53 11.57 -4.34 -15.31
N GLY A 54 10.65 -5.30 -15.24
CA GLY A 54 10.04 -5.93 -16.43
C GLY A 54 9.24 -4.92 -17.25
N VAL A 55 8.34 -4.18 -16.59
CA VAL A 55 7.53 -3.14 -17.25
C VAL A 55 8.41 -2.07 -17.89
N LEU A 56 9.52 -1.67 -17.26
CA LEU A 56 10.44 -0.69 -17.84
C LEU A 56 11.17 -1.23 -19.07
N GLY A 57 11.46 -2.54 -19.10
CA GLY A 57 12.03 -3.21 -20.27
C GLY A 57 11.06 -3.25 -21.45
N ASP A 58 9.80 -3.60 -21.21
CA ASP A 58 8.79 -3.78 -22.24
C ASP A 58 8.13 -2.46 -22.68
N ALA A 59 7.98 -1.52 -21.74
CA ALA A 59 7.30 -0.24 -21.93
C ALA A 59 8.11 0.96 -21.36
N PRO A 60 9.29 1.30 -21.92
CA PRO A 60 10.15 2.39 -21.41
C PRO A 60 9.47 3.76 -21.27
N ARG A 61 8.43 4.02 -22.08
CA ARG A 61 7.59 5.24 -22.03
C ARG A 61 6.94 5.46 -20.66
N LEU A 62 6.77 4.41 -19.86
CA LEU A 62 6.13 4.44 -18.55
C LEU A 62 7.08 4.78 -17.40
N ALA A 63 8.37 5.02 -17.67
CA ALA A 63 9.38 5.27 -16.64
C ALA A 63 8.96 6.34 -15.62
N ARG A 64 8.40 7.46 -16.09
CA ARG A 64 7.97 8.54 -15.18
C ARG A 64 6.80 8.13 -14.28
N HIS A 65 5.86 7.35 -14.79
CA HIS A 65 4.73 6.84 -14.01
C HIS A 65 5.20 5.81 -12.98
N LEU A 66 6.12 4.92 -13.36
CA LEU A 66 6.75 3.98 -12.42
C LEU A 66 7.49 4.72 -11.29
N SER A 67 8.25 5.78 -11.59
CA SER A 67 8.86 6.61 -10.54
C SER A 67 7.83 7.18 -9.57
N GLY A 68 6.65 7.59 -10.06
CA GLY A 68 5.56 8.05 -9.20
C GLY A 68 5.06 6.99 -8.23
N LEU A 69 4.97 5.72 -8.68
CA LEU A 69 4.59 4.60 -7.80
C LEU A 69 5.66 4.29 -6.74
N VAL A 70 6.94 4.53 -7.04
CA VAL A 70 8.02 4.44 -6.05
C VAL A 70 7.88 5.55 -5.00
N ASP A 71 7.62 6.78 -5.43
CA ASP A 71 7.38 7.92 -4.52
C ASP A 71 6.15 7.65 -3.62
N ASP A 72 5.10 7.01 -4.16
CA ASP A 72 3.94 6.56 -3.39
C ASP A 72 4.32 5.51 -2.33
N HIS A 73 5.20 4.57 -2.67
CA HIS A 73 5.68 3.58 -1.70
C HIS A 73 6.42 4.22 -0.52
N GLU A 74 7.27 5.22 -0.78
CA GLU A 74 7.95 5.96 0.26
C GLU A 74 6.97 6.71 1.17
N THR A 75 5.95 7.33 0.57
CA THR A 75 4.90 8.06 1.29
C THR A 75 4.12 7.12 2.22
N VAL A 76 3.67 5.97 1.71
CA VAL A 76 2.95 4.96 2.50
C VAL A 76 3.82 4.39 3.61
N ARG A 77 5.11 4.13 3.34
CA ARG A 77 6.05 3.67 4.36
C ARG A 77 6.22 4.68 5.49
N SER A 78 6.37 5.97 5.17
CA SER A 78 6.44 7.03 6.21
C SER A 78 5.17 7.07 7.05
N ALA A 79 4.00 7.04 6.41
CA ALA A 79 2.72 7.04 7.11
C ALA A 79 2.54 5.80 8.03
N LEU A 80 2.98 4.62 7.58
CA LEU A 80 3.00 3.41 8.40
C LEU A 80 3.91 3.53 9.62
N ASP A 81 5.13 4.06 9.44
CA ASP A 81 6.09 4.23 10.53
C ASP A 81 5.60 5.29 11.54
N GLU A 82 5.04 6.41 11.07
CA GLU A 82 4.45 7.46 11.91
C GLU A 82 3.25 6.94 12.72
N LEU A 83 2.31 6.26 12.07
CA LEU A 83 1.16 5.66 12.74
C LEU A 83 1.63 4.66 13.78
N SER A 84 2.53 3.75 13.41
CA SER A 84 3.09 2.74 14.33
C SER A 84 3.74 3.37 15.56
N GLY A 85 4.50 4.46 15.38
CA GLY A 85 5.13 5.18 16.48
C GLY A 85 4.13 5.78 17.46
N ARG A 86 2.93 6.16 17.00
CA ARG A 86 1.89 6.79 17.82
C ARG A 86 0.88 5.80 18.42
N LEU A 87 0.88 4.53 18.00
CA LEU A 87 -0.11 3.55 18.41
C LEU A 87 -0.16 3.27 19.91
N ASP A 88 0.88 3.59 20.69
CA ASP A 88 0.87 3.37 22.15
C ASP A 88 0.30 4.55 22.95
N HIS A 89 0.35 5.77 22.41
CA HIS A 89 0.09 7.00 23.17
C HIS A 89 -0.84 8.01 22.49
N GLY A 90 -1.14 7.82 21.21
CA GLY A 90 -2.05 8.70 20.45
C GLY A 90 -3.49 8.58 20.92
N GLU A 91 -4.27 9.65 20.75
CA GLU A 91 -5.71 9.66 20.97
C GLU A 91 -6.41 8.69 19.99
N ALA A 92 -7.41 7.95 20.46
CA ALA A 92 -7.92 6.79 19.72
C ALA A 92 -8.70 7.17 18.46
N ASP A 93 -9.50 8.23 18.49
CA ASP A 93 -10.23 8.70 17.31
C ASP A 93 -9.28 9.31 16.27
N ALA A 94 -8.24 10.04 16.70
CA ALA A 94 -7.17 10.50 15.80
C ALA A 94 -6.43 9.34 15.12
N LEU A 95 -6.06 8.30 15.89
CA LEU A 95 -5.40 7.11 15.33
C LEU A 95 -6.31 6.34 14.35
N ARG A 96 -7.62 6.26 14.64
CA ARG A 96 -8.60 5.69 13.70
C ARG A 96 -8.61 6.46 12.39
N TRP A 97 -8.67 7.79 12.45
CA TRP A 97 -8.69 8.65 11.28
C TRP A 97 -7.41 8.49 10.44
N GLU A 98 -6.25 8.51 11.08
CA GLU A 98 -4.96 8.33 10.42
C GLU A 98 -4.85 6.94 9.76
N ALA A 99 -5.30 5.88 10.42
CA ALA A 99 -5.35 4.55 9.86
C ALA A 99 -6.29 4.45 8.64
N ALA A 100 -7.44 5.14 8.67
CA ALA A 100 -8.36 5.19 7.53
C ALA A 100 -7.75 5.91 6.32
N GLN A 101 -7.06 7.04 6.56
CA GLN A 101 -6.35 7.78 5.52
C GLN A 101 -5.22 6.94 4.90
N LEU A 102 -4.46 6.21 5.73
CA LEU A 102 -3.45 5.28 5.27
C LEU A 102 -4.05 4.19 4.37
N ILE A 103 -5.15 3.56 4.78
CA ILE A 103 -5.84 2.54 3.98
C ILE A 103 -6.25 3.11 2.62
N GLN A 104 -6.81 4.31 2.59
CA GLN A 104 -7.20 4.98 1.36
C GLN A 104 -5.98 5.19 0.43
N ALA A 105 -4.87 5.69 0.96
CA ALA A 105 -3.65 5.90 0.17
C ALA A 105 -3.11 4.59 -0.43
N VAL A 106 -3.15 3.48 0.33
CA VAL A 106 -2.74 2.16 -0.18
C VAL A 106 -3.67 1.67 -1.28
N TRP A 107 -4.98 1.89 -1.16
CA TRP A 107 -5.94 1.57 -2.22
C TRP A 107 -5.68 2.36 -3.49
N GLU A 108 -5.51 3.68 -3.39
CA GLU A 108 -5.25 4.56 -4.52
C GLU A 108 -3.93 4.21 -5.23
N HIS A 109 -2.87 3.92 -4.47
CA HIS A 109 -1.61 3.38 -4.98
C HIS A 109 -1.82 2.10 -5.79
N ARG A 110 -2.54 1.12 -5.20
CA ARG A 110 -2.79 -0.17 -5.85
C ARG A 110 -3.57 -0.01 -7.15
N GLN A 111 -4.59 0.85 -7.18
CA GLN A 111 -5.35 1.10 -8.42
C GLN A 111 -4.47 1.71 -9.50
N ARG A 112 -3.69 2.75 -9.18
CA ARG A 112 -2.74 3.34 -10.12
C ARG A 112 -1.72 2.32 -10.65
N GLY A 113 -1.23 1.43 -9.79
CA GLY A 113 -0.36 0.33 -10.20
C GLY A 113 -1.05 -0.63 -11.18
N ALA A 114 -2.30 -0.99 -10.93
CA ALA A 114 -3.08 -1.85 -11.84
C ALA A 114 -3.34 -1.18 -13.19
N ASP A 115 -3.70 0.10 -13.20
CA ASP A 115 -3.92 0.88 -14.42
C ASP A 115 -2.65 0.94 -15.28
N LEU A 116 -1.49 1.11 -14.64
CA LEU A 116 -0.21 1.19 -15.34
C LEU A 116 0.21 -0.16 -15.94
N LEU A 117 -0.06 -1.27 -15.24
CA LEU A 117 0.17 -2.62 -15.78
C LEU A 117 -0.74 -2.91 -16.98
N TYR A 118 -2.00 -2.47 -16.91
CA TYR A 118 -2.92 -2.55 -18.03
C TYR A 118 -2.40 -1.75 -19.23
N GLU A 119 -1.96 -0.50 -19.04
CA GLU A 119 -1.36 0.31 -20.11
C GLU A 119 -0.10 -0.35 -20.72
N ALA A 120 0.74 -0.96 -19.89
CA ALA A 120 1.97 -1.60 -20.35
C ALA A 120 1.68 -2.73 -21.36
N TYR A 121 0.67 -3.56 -21.11
CA TYR A 121 0.45 -4.81 -21.84
C TYR A 121 -0.77 -4.83 -22.77
N GLU A 122 -1.75 -3.92 -22.65
CA GLU A 122 -2.85 -3.83 -23.64
C GLU A 122 -2.47 -3.07 -24.90
N THR A 123 -1.55 -2.09 -24.80
CA THR A 123 -1.11 -1.32 -25.98
C THR A 123 -0.34 -2.19 -27.00
N ASP A 124 0.14 -3.38 -26.60
CA ASP A 124 0.89 -4.31 -27.44
C ASP A 124 0.01 -5.22 -28.32
N LEU A 125 -1.31 -5.27 -28.07
CA LEU A 125 -2.25 -6.11 -28.83
C LEU A 125 -2.93 -5.38 -30.01
N GLY A 126 -2.65 -4.09 -30.21
CA GLY A 126 -3.29 -3.25 -31.23
C GLY A 126 -2.49 -3.03 -32.52
N GLY A 127 -1.33 -3.66 -32.67
CA GLY A 127 -0.32 -3.35 -33.69
C GLY A 127 -0.19 -4.34 -34.85
N GLU A 128 -1.26 -5.01 -35.28
CA GLU A 128 -1.28 -5.80 -36.51
C GLU A 128 -2.54 -5.50 -37.35
N THR A 129 -2.44 -4.52 -38.27
CA THR A 129 -3.31 -4.41 -39.46
C THR A 129 -2.53 -3.88 -40.65
#